data_AF-A0A1Q8T7L0-F1
#
_entry.id   AF-A0A1Q8T7L0-F1
#
_cell.length_a   1.000
_cell.length_b   1.000
_cell.length_c   1.000
_cell.angle_alpha   90.00
_cell.angle_beta   90.00
_cell.angle_gamma   90.00
#
_symmetry.space_group_name_H-M   'P 1'
#
loop_
_entity.id
_entity.type
_entity.pdbx_description
1 polymer ?
#
loop_
_entity_poly.entity_id
_entity_poly.type
_entity_poly.pdbx_seq_one_letter_code
_entity_poly.pdbx_strand_id
1 'polypeptide(L)'
;MQTVDDYLDRTESAVRLLFDGIKDYISILRTSAGVTFVTSEPYGPKQDAEYAAWKAKNAKRLLAAREAEQRYLAESFALDTLSGSVLQVAAKAIEIYGKSHPIPETFKGIVKPKLSKFCDGRDVRTVPLGLIIYAARNQHTHFNEGKLREPSAAVFKRLATEHGYGGQQQIFDPAFDIDNPRLVSLATNVTGLIEWRAYESYLGDMHALLQT
;
A
#
# COMPACT_ATOMS: atom_id res chain seq x y z
N MET A 1 24.75 16.86 -1.42
CA MET A 1 24.04 15.95 -0.51
C MET A 1 25.08 14.96 -0.01
N GLN A 2 25.62 15.18 1.18
CA GLN A 2 26.81 14.46 1.65
C GLN A 2 26.47 13.35 2.64
N THR A 3 25.35 13.47 3.37
CA THR A 3 24.93 12.51 4.39
C THR A 3 23.48 12.04 4.18
N VAL A 4 23.08 11.01 4.94
CA VAL A 4 21.68 10.55 5.04
C VAL A 4 20.79 11.68 5.55
N ASP A 5 21.21 12.35 6.63
CA ASP A 5 20.44 13.42 7.26
C ASP A 5 20.26 14.61 6.30
N ASP A 6 21.30 14.99 5.55
CA ASP A 6 21.19 16.03 4.49
C ASP A 6 20.12 15.69 3.45
N TYR A 7 19.96 14.41 3.10
CA TYR A 7 18.95 14.00 2.12
C TYR A 7 17.54 14.07 2.69
N LEU A 8 17.36 13.55 3.90
CA LEU A 8 16.07 13.54 4.58
C LEU A 8 15.61 14.98 4.86
N ASP A 9 16.49 15.85 5.34
CA ASP A 9 16.19 17.27 5.56
C ASP A 9 15.81 17.99 4.27
N ARG A 10 16.55 17.74 3.18
CA ARG A 10 16.27 18.41 1.88
C ARG A 10 15.01 17.89 1.19
N THR A 11 14.54 16.70 1.54
CA THR A 11 13.32 16.12 0.97
C THR A 11 12.11 16.25 1.91
N GLU A 12 12.31 16.59 3.19
CA GLU A 12 11.26 16.70 4.21
C GLU A 12 10.06 17.51 3.74
N SER A 13 10.27 18.74 3.29
CA SER A 13 9.17 19.63 2.89
C SER A 13 8.30 19.01 1.79
N ALA A 14 8.91 18.39 0.79
CA ALA A 14 8.18 17.73 -0.30
C ALA A 14 7.41 16.50 0.22
N VAL A 15 8.04 15.66 1.04
CA VAL A 15 7.42 14.45 1.57
C VAL A 15 6.26 14.78 2.52
N ARG A 16 6.37 15.82 3.34
CA ARG A 16 5.27 16.30 4.19
C ARG A 16 4.06 16.73 3.36
N LEU A 17 4.28 17.53 2.31
CA LEU A 17 3.20 17.94 1.40
C LEU A 17 2.54 16.75 0.70
N LEU A 18 3.32 15.72 0.32
CA LEU A 18 2.78 14.48 -0.23
C LEU A 18 1.88 13.76 0.79
N PHE A 19 2.31 13.66 2.06
CA PHE A 19 1.49 13.03 3.10
C PHE A 19 0.24 13.82 3.45
N ASP A 20 0.30 15.15 3.44
CA ASP A 20 -0.89 16.00 3.61
C ASP A 20 -1.90 15.73 2.51
N GLY A 21 -1.46 15.70 1.24
CA GLY A 21 -2.33 15.34 0.11
C GLY A 21 -2.90 13.91 0.21
N ILE A 22 -2.08 12.93 0.61
CA ILE A 22 -2.54 11.55 0.86
C ILE A 22 -3.65 11.53 1.91
N LYS A 23 -3.49 12.30 3.01
CA LYS A 23 -4.47 12.40 4.09
C LYS A 23 -5.78 13.01 3.60
N ASP A 24 -5.70 14.05 2.78
CA ASP A 24 -6.88 14.71 2.20
C ASP A 24 -7.69 13.75 1.34
N TYR A 25 -7.05 12.99 0.44
CA TYR A 25 -7.75 11.99 -0.38
C TYR A 25 -8.36 10.86 0.45
N ILE A 26 -7.64 10.36 1.47
CA ILE A 26 -8.17 9.32 2.37
C ILE A 26 -9.37 9.84 3.19
N SER A 27 -9.42 11.14 3.50
CA SER A 27 -10.54 11.73 4.24
C SER A 27 -11.89 11.62 3.51
N ILE A 28 -11.87 11.58 2.16
CA ILE A 28 -13.06 11.37 1.33
C ILE A 28 -13.73 10.04 1.69
N LEU A 29 -12.95 8.97 1.83
CA LEU A 29 -13.45 7.65 2.24
C LEU A 29 -13.97 7.62 3.68
N ARG A 30 -13.34 8.36 4.59
CA ARG A 30 -13.78 8.39 5.99
C ARG A 30 -15.15 9.03 6.14
N THR A 31 -15.57 9.85 5.18
CA THR A 31 -16.88 10.50 5.18
C THR A 31 -18.01 9.52 4.84
N SER A 32 -17.74 8.38 4.17
CA SER A 32 -18.73 7.32 3.89
C SER A 32 -18.75 6.17 4.90
N ALA A 33 -17.76 6.07 5.79
CA ALA A 33 -17.69 5.04 6.81
C ALA A 33 -18.81 5.23 7.85
N GLY A 34 -19.86 4.42 7.77
CA GLY A 34 -20.93 4.46 8.79
C GLY A 34 -22.26 3.79 8.41
N VAL A 35 -22.37 3.20 7.21
CA VAL A 35 -23.63 2.64 6.72
C VAL A 35 -23.49 1.12 6.55
N THR A 36 -23.29 0.42 7.65
CA THR A 36 -23.21 -1.05 7.69
C THR A 36 -24.53 -1.63 8.19
N PHE A 37 -25.09 -2.57 7.44
CA PHE A 37 -26.19 -3.39 7.91
C PHE A 37 -25.63 -4.55 8.72
N VAL A 38 -26.12 -4.70 9.95
CA VAL A 38 -25.77 -5.81 10.84
C VAL A 38 -27.07 -6.41 11.32
N THR A 39 -27.19 -7.74 11.21
CA THR A 39 -28.37 -8.50 11.64
C THR A 39 -27.91 -9.82 12.24
N SER A 40 -28.70 -10.34 13.17
CA SER A 40 -28.58 -11.69 13.71
C SER A 40 -29.47 -12.70 13.01
N GLU A 41 -30.34 -12.25 12.09
CA GLU A 41 -31.25 -13.14 11.36
C GLU A 41 -30.50 -13.96 10.28
N PRO A 42 -30.81 -15.26 10.13
CA PRO A 42 -30.28 -16.06 9.05
C PRO A 42 -30.83 -15.59 7.70
N TYR A 43 -30.14 -15.95 6.62
CA TYR A 43 -30.60 -15.67 5.25
C TYR A 43 -32.03 -16.17 5.04
N GLY A 44 -32.92 -15.26 4.61
CA GLY A 44 -34.32 -15.56 4.34
C GLY A 44 -35.26 -14.36 4.52
N PRO A 45 -36.59 -14.58 4.45
CA PRO A 45 -37.57 -13.50 4.36
C PRO A 45 -37.55 -12.49 5.52
N LYS A 46 -37.15 -12.91 6.72
CA LYS A 46 -37.02 -12.02 7.88
C LYS A 46 -35.84 -11.07 7.74
N GLN A 47 -34.68 -11.59 7.36
CA GLN A 47 -33.51 -10.78 7.07
C GLN A 47 -33.80 -9.80 5.92
N ASP A 48 -34.49 -10.24 4.87
CA ASP A 48 -34.87 -9.37 3.75
C ASP A 48 -35.76 -8.21 4.18
N ALA A 49 -36.75 -8.49 5.05
CA ALA A 49 -37.62 -7.47 5.61
C ALA A 49 -36.86 -6.49 6.53
N GLU A 50 -35.96 -6.99 7.38
CA GLU A 50 -35.10 -6.15 8.21
C GLU A 50 -34.17 -5.26 7.37
N TYR A 51 -33.55 -5.84 6.34
CA TYR A 51 -32.68 -5.10 5.44
C TYR A 51 -33.47 -4.04 4.66
N ALA A 52 -34.67 -4.36 4.18
CA ALA A 52 -35.52 -3.40 3.50
C ALA A 52 -35.89 -2.21 4.42
N ALA A 53 -36.28 -2.48 5.67
CA ALA A 53 -36.59 -1.45 6.66
C ALA A 53 -35.35 -0.59 7.00
N TRP A 54 -34.19 -1.24 7.22
CA TRP A 54 -32.92 -0.56 7.46
C TRP A 54 -32.52 0.31 6.26
N LYS A 55 -32.64 -0.21 5.04
CA LYS A 55 -32.31 0.50 3.80
C LYS A 55 -33.18 1.73 3.61
N ALA A 56 -34.48 1.62 3.86
CA ALA A 56 -35.41 2.75 3.81
C ALA A 56 -35.02 3.83 4.85
N LYS A 57 -34.73 3.42 6.10
CA LYS A 57 -34.30 4.32 7.17
C LYS A 57 -32.97 5.03 6.86
N ASN A 58 -32.06 4.35 6.16
CA ASN A 58 -30.72 4.85 5.86
C ASN A 58 -30.54 5.38 4.43
N ALA A 59 -31.62 5.55 3.64
CA ALA A 59 -31.54 5.87 2.22
C ALA A 59 -30.64 7.08 1.90
N LYS A 60 -30.78 8.19 2.65
CA LYS A 60 -29.93 9.38 2.49
C LYS A 60 -28.45 9.11 2.76
N ARG A 61 -28.16 8.32 3.80
CA ARG A 61 -26.79 7.98 4.19
C ARG A 61 -26.17 7.03 3.16
N LEU A 62 -26.93 6.08 2.63
CA LEU A 62 -26.51 5.18 1.56
C LEU A 62 -26.19 5.96 0.27
N LEU A 63 -27.00 6.96 -0.08
CA LEU A 63 -26.74 7.82 -1.23
C LEU A 63 -25.43 8.60 -1.03
N ALA A 64 -25.27 9.29 0.11
CA ALA A 64 -24.06 10.03 0.42
C ALA A 64 -22.79 9.13 0.45
N ALA A 65 -22.92 7.90 0.96
CA ALA A 65 -21.83 6.93 0.97
C ALA A 65 -21.41 6.53 -0.45
N ARG A 66 -22.37 6.26 -1.35
CA ARG A 66 -22.10 5.99 -2.77
C ARG A 66 -21.49 7.18 -3.48
N GLU A 67 -21.97 8.39 -3.24
CA GLU A 67 -21.40 9.61 -3.82
C GLU A 67 -19.95 9.84 -3.37
N ALA A 68 -19.63 9.57 -2.10
CA ALA A 68 -18.26 9.64 -1.61
C ALA A 68 -17.38 8.52 -2.18
N GLU A 69 -17.89 7.30 -2.33
CA GLU A 69 -17.20 6.20 -3.01
C GLU A 69 -16.86 6.57 -4.45
N GLN A 70 -17.82 7.09 -5.22
CA GLN A 70 -17.59 7.53 -6.60
C GLN A 70 -16.57 8.67 -6.69
N ARG A 71 -16.64 9.66 -5.78
CA ARG A 71 -15.63 10.73 -5.69
C ARG A 71 -14.24 10.18 -5.38
N TYR A 72 -14.15 9.25 -4.43
CA TYR A 72 -12.88 8.62 -4.12
C TYR A 72 -12.32 7.82 -5.31
N LEU A 73 -13.16 7.03 -5.99
CA LEU A 73 -12.73 6.25 -7.15
C LEU A 73 -12.19 7.16 -8.26
N ALA A 74 -12.81 8.31 -8.49
CA ALA A 74 -12.34 9.31 -9.45
C ALA A 74 -10.95 9.88 -9.10
N GLU A 75 -10.62 9.93 -7.82
CA GLU A 75 -9.36 10.49 -7.29
C GLU A 75 -8.33 9.41 -6.90
N SER A 76 -8.68 8.13 -7.02
CA SER A 76 -7.85 7.02 -6.52
C SER A 76 -6.48 6.98 -7.19
N PHE A 77 -6.40 7.31 -8.48
CA PHE A 77 -5.13 7.39 -9.21
C PHE A 77 -4.27 8.60 -8.78
N ALA A 78 -4.90 9.71 -8.38
CA ALA A 78 -4.17 10.86 -7.83
C ALA A 78 -3.53 10.48 -6.48
N LEU A 79 -4.27 9.77 -5.63
CA LEU A 79 -3.75 9.20 -4.39
C LEU A 79 -2.58 8.24 -4.66
N ASP A 80 -2.71 7.33 -5.63
CA ASP A 80 -1.61 6.45 -6.04
C ASP A 80 -0.37 7.22 -6.52
N THR A 81 -0.56 8.34 -7.22
CA THR A 81 0.53 9.21 -7.69
C THR A 81 1.30 9.83 -6.52
N LEU A 82 0.59 10.30 -5.48
CA LEU A 82 1.23 10.83 -4.28
C LEU A 82 1.97 9.72 -3.52
N SER A 83 1.33 8.57 -3.30
CA SER A 83 1.95 7.40 -2.66
C SER A 83 3.18 6.90 -3.44
N GLY A 84 3.10 6.87 -4.78
CA GLY A 84 4.19 6.50 -5.66
C GLY A 84 5.37 7.47 -5.57
N SER A 85 5.09 8.76 -5.42
CA SER A 85 6.12 9.79 -5.22
C SER A 85 6.86 9.61 -3.90
N VAL A 86 6.15 9.28 -2.80
CA VAL A 86 6.78 8.95 -1.51
C VAL A 86 7.71 7.72 -1.66
N LEU A 87 7.24 6.67 -2.33
CA LEU A 87 8.03 5.47 -2.61
C LEU A 87 9.25 5.77 -3.48
N GLN A 88 9.14 6.69 -4.45
CA GLN A 88 10.25 7.12 -5.28
C GLN A 88 11.34 7.83 -4.48
N VAL A 89 10.95 8.73 -3.56
CA VAL A 89 11.90 9.41 -2.66
C VAL A 89 12.59 8.41 -1.73
N ALA A 90 11.84 7.47 -1.15
CA ALA A 90 12.40 6.40 -0.32
C ALA A 90 13.40 5.53 -1.08
N ALA A 91 12.99 5.03 -2.26
CA ALA A 91 13.82 4.15 -3.08
C ALA A 91 15.12 4.84 -3.49
N LYS A 92 15.07 6.14 -3.82
CA LYS A 92 16.27 6.92 -4.15
C LYS A 92 17.22 7.08 -2.96
N ALA A 93 16.69 7.24 -1.75
CA ALA A 93 17.49 7.28 -0.52
C ALA A 93 18.28 5.99 -0.33
N ILE A 94 17.60 4.84 -0.44
CA ILE A 94 18.21 3.51 -0.31
C ILE A 94 19.25 3.30 -1.42
N GLU A 95 18.95 3.68 -2.67
CA GLU A 95 19.90 3.57 -3.78
C GLU A 95 21.22 4.29 -3.51
N ILE A 96 21.16 5.50 -2.95
CA ILE A 96 22.33 6.35 -2.72
C ILE A 96 23.07 5.94 -1.43
N TYR A 97 22.33 5.73 -0.34
CA TYR A 97 22.90 5.63 1.01
C TYR A 97 22.77 4.25 1.67
N GLY A 98 21.88 3.39 1.16
CA GLY A 98 21.66 2.06 1.72
C GLY A 98 22.91 1.17 1.60
N LYS A 99 23.23 0.47 2.70
CA LYS A 99 24.30 -0.53 2.77
C LYS A 99 23.82 -1.86 2.21
N SER A 100 24.74 -2.72 1.76
CA SER A 100 24.38 -4.03 1.23
C SER A 100 24.14 -5.04 2.35
N HIS A 101 23.02 -5.77 2.31
CA HIS A 101 22.68 -6.82 3.28
C HIS A 101 22.60 -8.20 2.62
N PRO A 102 22.77 -9.30 3.38
CA PRO A 102 22.52 -10.63 2.85
C PRO A 102 21.12 -10.75 2.26
N ILE A 103 21.02 -11.29 1.05
CA ILE A 103 19.72 -11.54 0.41
C ILE A 103 19.00 -12.66 1.19
N PRO A 104 17.76 -12.45 1.64
CA PRO A 104 17.00 -13.49 2.34
C PRO A 104 16.87 -14.74 1.48
N GLU A 105 16.90 -15.92 2.11
CA GLU A 105 16.92 -17.19 1.38
C GLU A 105 15.69 -17.38 0.49
N THR A 106 14.55 -16.82 0.93
CA THR A 106 13.28 -16.73 0.21
C THR A 106 13.35 -15.98 -1.12
N PHE A 107 14.39 -15.16 -1.32
CA PHE A 107 14.61 -14.31 -2.49
C PHE A 107 15.93 -14.60 -3.20
N LYS A 108 16.69 -15.61 -2.76
CA LYS A 108 17.94 -16.00 -3.38
C LYS A 108 17.73 -16.48 -4.81
N GLY A 109 18.57 -16.01 -5.73
CA GLY A 109 18.42 -16.27 -7.17
C GLY A 109 17.36 -15.41 -7.87
N ILE A 110 16.47 -14.74 -7.12
CA ILE A 110 15.46 -13.81 -7.65
C ILE A 110 15.98 -12.37 -7.55
N VAL A 111 16.43 -11.98 -6.35
CA VAL A 111 17.04 -10.67 -6.12
C VAL A 111 18.50 -10.71 -6.57
N LYS A 112 18.89 -9.74 -7.41
CA LYS A 112 20.27 -9.61 -7.90
C LYS A 112 21.15 -8.97 -6.81
N PRO A 113 22.46 -9.30 -6.72
CA PRO A 113 23.36 -8.72 -5.72
C PRO A 113 23.38 -7.20 -5.64
N LYS A 114 23.17 -6.49 -6.77
CA LYS A 114 23.08 -5.02 -6.80
C LYS A 114 21.89 -4.43 -6.03
N LEU A 115 20.87 -5.25 -5.74
CA LEU A 115 19.67 -4.86 -5.02
C LEU A 115 19.71 -5.31 -3.55
N SER A 116 20.82 -5.89 -3.09
CA SER A 116 21.02 -6.33 -1.70
C SER A 116 20.82 -5.23 -0.67
N LYS A 117 21.00 -3.97 -1.07
CA LYS A 117 20.73 -2.79 -0.23
C LYS A 117 19.25 -2.55 0.09
N PHE A 118 18.36 -3.17 -0.67
CA PHE A 118 16.92 -3.17 -0.37
C PHE A 118 16.53 -4.35 0.53
N CYS A 119 17.46 -5.27 0.84
CA CYS A 119 17.20 -6.41 1.72
C CYS A 119 17.39 -6.05 3.21
N ASP A 120 16.94 -4.87 3.62
CA ASP A 120 16.99 -4.40 5.01
C ASP A 120 15.64 -3.81 5.45
N GLY A 121 15.55 -3.50 6.74
CA GLY A 121 14.38 -2.96 7.42
C GLY A 121 13.50 -4.03 8.04
N ARG A 122 12.48 -3.60 8.78
CA ARG A 122 11.51 -4.51 9.40
C ARG A 122 10.81 -5.38 8.34
N ASP A 123 10.47 -6.60 8.72
CA ASP A 123 9.68 -7.48 7.87
C ASP A 123 8.21 -7.09 7.88
N VAL A 124 7.60 -7.05 6.70
CA VAL A 124 6.16 -6.94 6.51
C VAL A 124 5.72 -8.09 5.64
N ARG A 125 4.88 -8.98 6.19
CA ARG A 125 4.45 -10.22 5.52
C ARG A 125 5.66 -11.03 5.00
N THR A 126 6.69 -11.20 5.85
CA THR A 126 7.96 -11.92 5.54
C THR A 126 8.85 -11.29 4.45
N VAL A 127 8.55 -10.06 4.04
CA VAL A 127 9.37 -9.32 3.06
C VAL A 127 10.03 -8.13 3.75
N PRO A 128 11.36 -7.94 3.61
CA PRO A 128 12.04 -6.76 4.11
C PRO A 128 11.44 -5.49 3.52
N LEU A 129 11.24 -4.47 4.35
CA LEU A 129 10.63 -3.20 3.95
C LEU A 129 11.31 -2.56 2.73
N GLY A 130 12.64 -2.60 2.65
CA GLY A 130 13.36 -2.07 1.48
C GLY A 130 12.95 -2.74 0.16
N LEU A 131 12.73 -4.05 0.15
CA LEU A 131 12.29 -4.79 -1.04
C LEU A 131 10.85 -4.44 -1.42
N ILE A 132 9.99 -4.18 -0.43
CA ILE A 132 8.63 -3.69 -0.66
C ILE A 132 8.67 -2.31 -1.31
N ILE A 133 9.48 -1.39 -0.79
CA ILE A 133 9.67 -0.04 -1.36
C ILE A 133 10.13 -0.15 -2.81
N TYR A 134 11.15 -0.96 -3.09
CA TYR A 134 11.65 -1.18 -4.44
C TYR A 134 10.57 -1.74 -5.39
N ALA A 135 9.88 -2.79 -4.96
CA ALA A 135 8.86 -3.45 -5.78
C ALA A 135 7.69 -2.52 -6.10
N ALA A 136 7.19 -1.81 -5.08
CA ALA A 136 6.05 -0.90 -5.22
C ALA A 136 6.39 0.32 -6.06
N ARG A 137 7.58 0.92 -5.87
CA ARG A 137 8.07 2.00 -6.73
C ARG A 137 8.13 1.56 -8.19
N ASN A 138 8.64 0.36 -8.46
CA ASN A 138 8.75 -0.16 -9.83
C ASN A 138 7.39 -0.48 -10.44
N GLN A 139 6.48 -1.11 -9.69
CA GLN A 139 5.12 -1.37 -10.17
C GLN A 139 4.40 -0.07 -10.47
N HIS A 140 4.50 0.94 -9.60
CA HIS A 140 3.89 2.24 -9.84
C HIS A 140 4.51 2.96 -11.04
N THR A 141 5.84 2.94 -11.21
CA THR A 141 6.50 3.62 -12.34
C THR A 141 6.15 2.96 -13.69
N HIS A 142 6.00 1.64 -13.68
CA HIS A 142 5.80 0.81 -14.87
C HIS A 142 4.41 0.17 -14.90
N PHE A 143 3.41 0.84 -14.34
CA PHE A 143 2.06 0.28 -14.14
C PHE A 143 1.35 -0.10 -15.44
N ASN A 144 1.74 0.53 -16.55
CA ASN A 144 1.21 0.32 -17.88
C ASN A 144 2.02 -0.70 -18.70
N GLU A 145 3.08 -1.28 -18.13
CA GLU A 145 3.85 -2.34 -18.79
C GLU A 145 3.19 -3.72 -18.58
N GLY A 146 3.23 -4.57 -19.61
CA GLY A 146 2.40 -5.78 -19.64
C GLY A 146 2.68 -6.82 -18.54
N LYS A 147 3.91 -6.92 -18.01
CA LYS A 147 4.24 -7.82 -16.89
C LYS A 147 5.25 -7.20 -15.95
N LEU A 148 4.95 -7.25 -14.66
CA LEU A 148 5.89 -6.87 -13.62
C LEU A 148 7.09 -7.84 -13.59
N ARG A 149 8.31 -7.30 -13.61
CA ARG A 149 9.55 -8.08 -13.65
C ARG A 149 10.01 -8.47 -12.24
N GLU A 150 10.85 -9.50 -12.17
CA GLU A 150 11.54 -9.85 -10.94
C GLU A 150 12.55 -8.77 -10.51
N PRO A 151 12.76 -8.56 -9.19
CA PRO A 151 12.14 -9.28 -8.06
C PRO A 151 10.76 -8.78 -7.64
N SER A 152 10.21 -7.74 -8.29
CA SER A 152 8.98 -7.09 -7.85
C SER A 152 7.77 -8.03 -7.89
N ALA A 153 7.68 -8.90 -8.90
CA ALA A 153 6.62 -9.91 -8.99
C ALA A 153 6.65 -10.90 -7.81
N ALA A 154 7.82 -11.43 -7.44
CA ALA A 154 7.96 -12.30 -6.28
C ALA A 154 7.61 -11.59 -4.96
N VAL A 155 7.96 -10.30 -4.81
CA VAL A 155 7.58 -9.50 -3.65
C VAL A 155 6.06 -9.41 -3.53
N PHE A 156 5.35 -8.99 -4.59
CA PHE A 156 3.90 -8.87 -4.53
C PHE A 156 3.19 -10.21 -4.33
N LYS A 157 3.69 -11.29 -4.94
CA LYS A 157 3.18 -12.64 -4.68
C LYS A 157 3.23 -12.98 -3.19
N ARG A 158 4.34 -12.69 -2.52
CA ARG A 158 4.46 -12.91 -1.06
C ARG A 158 3.54 -11.99 -0.28
N LEU A 159 3.48 -10.69 -0.61
CA LEU A 159 2.55 -9.78 0.05
C LEU A 159 1.10 -10.27 -0.08
N ALA A 160 0.73 -10.83 -1.23
CA ALA A 160 -0.62 -11.36 -1.47
C ALA A 160 -0.90 -12.68 -0.73
N THR A 161 0.09 -13.45 -0.29
CA THR A 161 -0.12 -14.78 0.31
C THR A 161 0.25 -14.87 1.78
N GLU A 162 1.18 -14.05 2.25
CA GLU A 162 1.74 -14.08 3.62
C GLU A 162 0.97 -13.14 4.55
N HIS A 163 -0.36 -13.16 4.49
CA HIS A 163 -1.27 -12.33 5.31
C HIS A 163 -1.82 -13.05 6.55
N GLY A 164 -1.39 -14.29 6.80
CA GLY A 164 -1.77 -15.08 7.97
C GLY A 164 -3.05 -15.93 7.81
N TYR A 165 -3.77 -15.82 6.69
CA TYR A 165 -4.90 -16.69 6.38
C TYR A 165 -4.46 -17.85 5.46
N GLY A 166 -3.87 -18.89 6.06
CA GLY A 166 -3.40 -20.09 5.37
C GLY A 166 -4.19 -21.33 5.77
N GLY A 167 -5.22 -21.69 5.00
CA GLY A 167 -5.91 -22.97 5.09
C GLY A 167 -5.45 -23.95 4.01
N GLN A 168 -6.25 -24.98 3.72
CA GLN A 168 -6.00 -25.92 2.60
C GLN A 168 -6.02 -25.25 1.21
N GLN A 169 -6.57 -24.05 1.11
CA GLN A 169 -6.59 -23.24 -0.10
C GLN A 169 -5.73 -21.99 0.10
N GLN A 170 -4.87 -21.70 -0.88
CA GLN A 170 -4.08 -20.49 -0.90
C GLN A 170 -5.00 -19.30 -1.22
N ILE A 171 -5.27 -18.48 -0.20
CA ILE A 171 -6.05 -17.25 -0.36
C ILE A 171 -5.09 -16.13 -0.76
N PHE A 172 -5.42 -15.41 -1.83
CA PHE A 172 -4.68 -14.23 -2.25
C PHE A 172 -5.40 -12.98 -1.74
N ASP A 173 -4.65 -12.06 -1.14
CA ASP A 173 -5.13 -10.73 -0.81
C ASP A 173 -5.27 -9.92 -2.12
N PRO A 174 -6.49 -9.58 -2.54
CA PRO A 174 -6.73 -8.92 -3.83
C PRO A 174 -6.13 -7.50 -3.88
N ALA A 175 -5.75 -6.91 -2.73
CA ALA A 175 -5.10 -5.60 -2.68
C ALA A 175 -3.63 -5.61 -3.12
N PHE A 176 -3.01 -6.80 -3.22
CA PHE A 176 -1.62 -6.98 -3.64
C PHE A 176 -1.47 -7.94 -4.81
N ASP A 177 -2.59 -8.45 -5.33
CA ASP A 177 -2.63 -9.29 -6.51
C ASP A 177 -2.35 -8.46 -7.76
N ILE A 178 -1.22 -8.74 -8.41
CA ILE A 178 -0.77 -8.05 -9.64
C ILE A 178 -1.64 -8.37 -10.85
N ASP A 179 -2.39 -9.48 -10.81
CA ASP A 179 -3.28 -9.90 -11.88
C ASP A 179 -4.69 -9.30 -11.72
N ASN A 180 -4.93 -8.51 -10.66
CA ASN A 180 -6.21 -7.85 -10.43
C ASN A 180 -6.41 -6.70 -11.43
N PRO A 181 -7.33 -6.82 -12.41
CA PRO A 181 -7.49 -5.83 -13.48
C PRO A 181 -8.09 -4.51 -12.99
N ARG A 182 -8.54 -4.43 -11.74
CA ARG A 182 -9.09 -3.22 -11.12
C ARG A 182 -8.02 -2.35 -10.48
N LEU A 183 -6.80 -2.85 -10.33
CA LEU A 183 -5.70 -2.13 -9.70
C LEU A 183 -4.70 -1.70 -10.77
N VAL A 184 -4.66 -0.39 -11.01
CA VAL A 184 -3.69 0.21 -11.93
C VAL A 184 -2.35 0.34 -11.22
N SER A 185 -2.34 0.97 -10.05
CA SER A 185 -1.18 1.03 -9.18
C SER A 185 -1.48 0.42 -7.82
N LEU A 186 -0.44 -0.18 -7.21
CA LEU A 186 -0.48 -0.74 -5.87
C LEU A 186 0.14 0.20 -4.83
N ALA A 187 0.51 1.42 -5.21
CA ALA A 187 1.25 2.35 -4.35
C ALA A 187 0.46 2.73 -3.09
N THR A 188 -0.83 3.05 -3.21
CA THR A 188 -1.67 3.37 -2.05
C THR A 188 -1.86 2.17 -1.13
N ASN A 189 -2.04 0.98 -1.71
CA ASN A 189 -2.21 -0.26 -0.96
C ASN A 189 -0.93 -0.60 -0.19
N VAL A 190 0.23 -0.50 -0.84
CA VAL A 190 1.54 -0.75 -0.21
C VAL A 190 1.82 0.24 0.90
N THR A 191 1.67 1.55 0.64
CA THR A 191 1.87 2.57 1.70
C THR A 191 0.90 2.36 2.87
N GLY A 192 -0.27 1.75 2.64
CA GLY A 192 -1.20 1.36 3.71
C GLY A 192 -0.72 0.16 4.50
N LEU A 193 -0.24 -0.87 3.80
CA LEU A 193 0.27 -2.08 4.41
C LEU A 193 1.48 -1.81 5.31
N ILE A 194 2.38 -0.93 4.87
CA ILE A 194 3.56 -0.54 5.65
C ILE A 194 3.27 0.62 6.61
N GLU A 195 2.01 1.03 6.77
CA GLU A 195 1.58 2.07 7.72
C GLU A 195 2.18 3.46 7.48
N TRP A 196 2.59 3.74 6.24
CA TRP A 196 3.00 5.07 5.78
C TRP A 196 1.76 5.91 5.49
N ARG A 197 1.23 6.49 6.57
CA ARG A 197 0.07 7.41 6.57
C ARG A 197 0.39 8.78 7.17
N ALA A 198 1.62 8.97 7.63
CA ALA A 198 2.15 10.21 8.16
C ALA A 198 3.66 10.26 7.90
N TYR A 199 4.21 11.47 7.88
CA TYR A 199 5.63 11.70 7.67
C TYR A 199 6.50 11.03 8.74
N GLU A 200 6.02 10.96 9.98
CA GLU A 200 6.75 10.43 11.12
C GLU A 200 6.99 8.92 10.99
N SER A 201 5.98 8.15 10.55
CA SER A 201 6.13 6.72 10.28
C SER A 201 7.12 6.46 9.16
N TYR A 202 7.04 7.27 8.09
CA TYR A 202 8.00 7.23 6.99
C TYR A 202 9.43 7.50 7.48
N LEU A 203 9.61 8.60 8.22
CA LEU A 203 10.93 9.03 8.67
C LEU A 203 11.58 8.00 9.60
N GLY A 204 10.79 7.42 10.52
CA GLY A 204 11.27 6.36 11.41
C GLY A 204 11.79 5.14 10.65
N ASP A 205 11.02 4.67 9.66
CA ASP A 205 11.46 3.57 8.79
C ASP A 205 12.68 3.96 7.95
N MET A 206 12.75 5.19 7.42
CA MET A 206 13.89 5.64 6.63
C MET A 206 15.17 5.75 7.45
N HIS A 207 15.13 6.23 8.70
CA HIS A 207 16.30 6.21 9.57
C HIS A 207 16.74 4.77 9.86
N ALA A 208 15.80 3.88 10.19
CA ALA A 208 16.12 2.47 10.44
C ALA A 208 16.77 1.77 9.24
N LEU A 209 16.34 2.12 8.02
CA LEU A 209 16.89 1.57 6.76
C LEU A 209 18.24 2.14 6.35
N LEU A 210 18.61 3.35 6.81
CA LEU A 210 19.76 4.09 6.28
C LEU A 210 20.88 4.34 7.30
N GLN A 211 20.61 4.18 8.60
CA GLN A 211 21.58 4.41 9.68
C GLN A 211 22.17 3.12 10.27
N THR A 212 21.86 1.95 9.69
CA THR A 212 22.57 0.68 9.93
C THR A 212 23.96 0.72 9.31
#